data_AF-A0A9D6VDM8-F1
#
_entry.id   AF-A0A9D6VDM8-F1
#
_cell.length_a   1.000
_cell.length_b   1.000
_cell.length_c   1.000
_cell.angle_alpha   90.00
_cell.angle_beta   90.00
_cell.angle_gamma   90.00
#
_symmetry.space_group_name_H-M   'P 1'
#
loop_
_entity.id
_entity.type
_entity.pdbx_description
1 polymer ?
#
loop_
_entity_poly.entity_id
_entity_poly.type
_entity_poly.pdbx_seq_one_letter_code
_entity_poly.pdbx_strand_id
1 'polypeptide(L)'
;MTSLTGHRFFAWTIVFGFLAVCSTMLLMPEAASAQGSSRTGIEIDHSSTGFPLSGGHAQVVCERCHLQGIFRGTPTQCMQCHSPGGRVVSTFKPTNHIPTTVNCSSCHRTTNWTPAFFTHNGVAPGTCSRCHNQTIASGKPATHIPTTMACDSCHRTVGWTGAAFKHTGVGPGTCATCHNGIQAPGKSAGHVATTASCDSCHRVGAANWVLTSTGYNHAGVVPGTCATCHNGSTARGKSASHVPTTQACDTCHKSTTTFVGAGFNHTGIVSGCATCHNGSTARGKSASHIPTTQACETCHKSTTTFLGTAFNHTGIVSGCATCHNGSTALGKSASHVPTTQPCETCHKSTTTFLGTAFNHTGIVSGCATCHNGSTARGKSASHVPTTQPCETCHKSTTTFTGAQFNHTGITTGCATCHNGSTALGKPANHIPVTTACETCHKSTTAFSGSRYHSSVVATPGQCNTCHERGMNWLGVQGTRPSDHTSTKPKPNSNAPNSCDNSGCHRVGGSF
;
A
#
# COMPACT_ATOMS: atom_id res chain seq x y z
N MET A 1 8.10 -17.24 -20.71
CA MET A 1 7.17 -17.38 -21.86
C MET A 1 7.19 -16.03 -22.58
N THR A 2 8.17 -15.77 -23.48
CA THR A 2 8.05 -15.88 -24.96
C THR A 2 6.85 -15.06 -25.48
N SER A 3 6.95 -14.06 -26.36
CA SER A 3 7.81 -13.94 -27.55
C SER A 3 7.90 -12.49 -28.04
N LEU A 4 9.05 -12.17 -28.65
CA LEU A 4 9.32 -11.07 -29.57
C LEU A 4 8.65 -11.29 -30.94
N THR A 5 8.33 -10.18 -31.64
CA THR A 5 8.34 -9.94 -33.11
C THR A 5 7.63 -8.59 -33.36
N GLY A 6 7.95 -7.68 -34.29
CA GLY A 6 8.92 -7.61 -35.38
C GLY A 6 8.57 -6.40 -36.28
N HIS A 7 9.59 -5.57 -36.57
CA HIS A 7 9.88 -4.73 -37.74
C HIS A 7 8.81 -4.20 -38.73
N ARG A 8 8.81 -2.86 -38.84
CA ARG A 8 8.87 -1.95 -40.02
C ARG A 8 8.55 -2.53 -41.42
N PHE A 9 7.66 -1.86 -42.17
CA PHE A 9 7.80 -1.55 -43.61
C PHE A 9 6.80 -0.45 -44.03
N PHE A 10 7.30 0.69 -44.52
CA PHE A 10 6.51 1.74 -45.20
C PHE A 10 6.90 1.66 -46.69
N ALA A 11 5.92 1.41 -47.55
CA ALA A 11 6.09 1.31 -49.00
C ALA A 11 6.07 2.71 -49.63
N TRP A 12 7.04 2.99 -50.51
CA TRP A 12 7.02 4.11 -51.45
C TRP A 12 7.04 3.54 -52.87
N THR A 13 5.97 3.82 -53.62
CA THR A 13 5.79 3.50 -55.04
C THR A 13 6.43 4.56 -55.92
N ILE A 14 7.24 4.12 -56.88
CA ILE A 14 7.76 4.84 -58.06
C ILE A 14 6.68 4.81 -59.15
N VAL A 15 6.40 5.92 -59.88
CA VAL A 15 6.22 5.93 -61.35
C VAL A 15 6.45 7.33 -61.95
N PHE A 16 7.34 7.31 -62.95
CA PHE A 16 7.68 8.18 -64.08
C PHE A 16 6.73 9.29 -64.59
N GLY A 17 7.37 10.35 -65.12
CA GLY A 17 6.80 11.28 -66.09
C GLY A 17 7.87 12.20 -66.70
N PHE A 18 8.68 11.71 -67.63
CA PHE A 18 9.59 12.53 -68.43
C PHE A 18 9.02 12.76 -69.84
N LEU A 19 9.01 14.03 -70.22
CA LEU A 19 8.48 14.60 -71.45
C LEU A 19 9.17 14.09 -72.71
N ALA A 20 8.35 13.78 -73.72
CA ALA A 20 8.72 13.71 -75.11
C ALA A 20 8.57 15.09 -75.75
N VAL A 21 9.64 15.63 -76.35
CA VAL A 21 9.55 16.47 -77.55
C VAL A 21 10.70 16.10 -78.47
N CYS A 22 10.30 15.80 -79.71
CA CYS A 22 11.06 15.26 -80.81
C CYS A 22 11.57 16.39 -81.71
N SER A 23 12.68 16.11 -82.40
CA SER A 23 13.05 16.61 -83.74
C SER A 23 13.30 18.09 -84.00
N THR A 24 14.58 18.42 -84.18
CA THR A 24 15.04 19.04 -85.44
C THR A 24 16.42 18.49 -85.82
N MET A 25 16.44 17.65 -86.86
CA MET A 25 17.64 17.26 -87.59
C MET A 25 18.19 18.48 -88.35
N LEU A 26 19.47 18.80 -88.13
CA LEU A 26 20.27 19.64 -89.01
C LEU A 26 21.55 18.87 -89.35
N LEU A 27 21.67 18.61 -90.65
CA LEU A 27 22.76 17.95 -91.35
C LEU A 27 24.08 18.70 -91.14
N MET A 28 25.14 18.00 -90.70
CA MET A 28 26.54 18.36 -90.98
C MET A 28 27.41 17.10 -91.08
N PRO A 29 28.47 17.13 -91.90
CA PRO A 29 28.99 15.98 -92.63
C PRO A 29 30.01 15.15 -91.84
N GLU A 30 30.15 13.91 -92.29
CA GLU A 30 31.17 12.94 -91.90
C GLU A 30 32.57 13.55 -92.00
N ALA A 31 33.19 13.80 -90.84
CA ALA A 31 34.63 13.95 -90.79
C ALA A 31 35.24 12.57 -91.02
N ALA A 32 35.90 12.43 -92.18
CA ALA A 32 36.69 11.29 -92.57
C ALA A 32 37.56 10.80 -91.40
N SER A 33 37.52 9.48 -91.18
CA SER A 33 38.52 8.79 -90.37
C SER A 33 39.88 9.01 -91.01
N ALA A 34 40.67 9.94 -90.48
CA ALA A 34 42.09 9.99 -90.75
C ALA A 34 42.71 8.74 -90.11
N GLN A 35 42.97 7.73 -90.92
CA GLN A 35 43.93 6.70 -90.57
C GLN A 35 45.25 7.42 -90.26
N GLY A 36 45.60 7.45 -88.97
CA GLY A 36 46.88 7.92 -88.49
C GLY A 36 47.98 7.15 -89.21
N SER A 37 48.63 7.83 -90.16
CA SER A 37 49.90 7.40 -90.71
C SER A 37 50.85 7.22 -89.54
N SER A 38 51.32 5.98 -89.34
CA SER A 38 52.44 5.65 -88.47
C SER A 38 53.67 6.42 -88.96
N ARG A 39 53.81 7.66 -88.50
CA ARG A 39 55.13 8.26 -88.36
C ARG A 39 55.71 7.62 -87.10
N THR A 40 56.92 7.11 -87.21
CA THR A 40 57.82 6.81 -86.09
C THR A 40 57.94 8.06 -85.21
N GLY A 41 56.96 8.24 -84.33
CA GLY A 41 56.91 9.32 -83.35
C GLY A 41 57.91 8.97 -82.27
N ILE A 42 58.87 9.86 -82.05
CA ILE A 42 59.65 9.86 -80.82
C ILE A 42 58.63 9.99 -79.69
N GLU A 43 58.39 8.90 -78.96
CA GLU A 43 57.59 8.93 -77.74
C GLU A 43 58.40 9.69 -76.70
N ILE A 44 58.07 10.97 -76.50
CA ILE A 44 58.75 11.82 -75.52
C ILE A 44 58.22 11.46 -74.14
N ASP A 45 59.05 10.80 -73.33
CA ASP A 45 58.74 10.51 -71.94
C ASP A 45 58.83 11.77 -71.08
N HIS A 46 57.67 12.31 -70.73
CA HIS A 46 57.52 13.48 -69.87
C HIS A 46 57.95 13.23 -68.41
N SER A 47 58.12 11.96 -68.00
CA SER A 47 58.67 11.63 -66.68
C SER A 47 60.13 12.09 -66.54
N SER A 48 60.88 12.14 -67.65
CA SER A 48 62.27 12.60 -67.71
C SER A 48 62.43 14.11 -67.81
N THR A 49 61.36 14.86 -68.09
CA THR A 49 61.41 16.32 -68.35
C THR A 49 61.10 17.17 -67.11
N GLY A 50 60.84 16.53 -65.97
CA GLY A 50 60.46 17.20 -64.72
C GLY A 50 58.99 17.64 -64.65
N PHE A 51 58.18 17.29 -65.64
CA PHE A 51 56.73 17.48 -65.62
C PHE A 51 56.01 16.21 -66.10
N PRO A 52 55.90 15.18 -65.25
CA PRO A 52 55.18 13.96 -65.60
C PRO A 52 53.70 14.28 -65.85
N LEU A 53 53.22 13.95 -67.05
CA LEU A 53 51.83 14.15 -67.40
C LEU A 53 50.95 13.22 -66.57
N SER A 54 50.02 13.81 -65.81
CA SER A 54 49.09 13.08 -64.95
C SER A 54 47.75 13.80 -64.89
N GLY A 55 46.68 13.03 -64.67
CA GLY A 55 45.32 13.56 -64.60
C GLY A 55 44.95 14.39 -65.83
N GLY A 56 44.39 15.58 -65.62
CA GLY A 56 43.96 16.45 -66.72
C GLY A 56 45.07 16.82 -67.73
N HIS A 57 46.33 16.90 -67.30
CA HIS A 57 47.45 17.24 -68.18
C HIS A 57 47.81 16.12 -69.17
N ALA A 58 47.52 14.86 -68.83
CA ALA A 58 47.78 13.73 -69.75
C ALA A 58 46.86 13.71 -70.98
N GLN A 59 45.79 14.50 -70.96
CA GLN A 59 44.81 14.60 -72.03
C GLN A 59 45.01 15.85 -72.90
N VAL A 60 46.01 16.67 -72.58
CA VAL A 60 46.27 17.93 -73.28
C VAL A 60 47.15 17.66 -74.50
N VAL A 61 46.72 18.11 -75.69
CA VAL A 61 47.52 18.00 -76.92
C VAL A 61 48.77 18.87 -76.85
N CYS A 62 49.85 18.43 -77.50
CA CYS A 62 51.20 19.01 -77.39
C CYS A 62 51.23 20.54 -77.56
N GLU A 63 50.49 21.07 -78.55
CA GLU A 63 50.48 22.48 -78.94
C GLU A 63 49.85 23.40 -77.89
N ARG A 64 49.09 22.84 -76.94
CA ARG A 64 48.50 23.61 -75.83
C ARG A 64 49.55 24.03 -74.81
N CYS A 65 50.68 23.32 -74.74
CA CYS A 65 51.79 23.65 -73.85
C CYS A 65 53.02 24.13 -74.63
N HIS A 66 53.28 23.53 -75.79
CA HIS A 66 54.42 23.81 -76.66
C HIS A 66 54.04 24.75 -77.80
N LEU A 67 53.82 26.02 -77.45
CA LEU A 67 53.47 27.05 -78.41
C LEU A 67 54.54 27.22 -79.48
N GLN A 68 54.11 27.39 -80.74
CA GLN A 68 54.98 27.58 -81.90
C GLN A 68 56.01 26.45 -82.08
N GLY A 69 55.73 25.25 -81.54
CA GLY A 69 56.66 24.11 -81.60
C GLY A 69 57.87 24.25 -80.68
N ILE A 70 57.85 25.17 -79.71
CA ILE A 70 58.95 25.35 -78.76
C ILE A 70 58.79 24.35 -77.60
N PHE A 71 59.58 23.27 -77.64
CA PHE A 71 59.53 22.20 -76.63
C PHE A 71 60.39 22.44 -75.39
N ARG A 72 61.50 23.19 -75.52
CA ARG A 72 62.40 23.51 -74.41
C ARG A 72 61.93 24.76 -73.65
N GLY A 73 62.06 24.73 -72.33
CA GLY A 73 61.72 25.87 -71.47
C GLY A 73 60.22 26.07 -71.27
N THR A 74 59.38 25.06 -71.51
CA THR A 74 57.98 25.08 -71.08
C THR A 74 57.93 25.10 -69.55
N PRO A 75 57.23 26.07 -68.92
CA PRO A 75 57.17 26.16 -67.47
C PRO A 75 56.51 24.92 -66.84
N THR A 76 57.08 24.44 -65.74
CA THR A 76 56.57 23.28 -64.99
C THR A 76 55.78 23.66 -63.74
N GLN A 77 55.77 24.95 -63.37
CA GLN A 77 55.03 25.46 -62.23
C GLN A 77 53.60 25.81 -62.61
N CYS A 78 52.62 25.37 -61.80
CA CYS A 78 51.19 25.55 -62.07
C CYS A 78 50.83 27.01 -62.43
N MET A 79 51.29 28.00 -61.64
CA MET A 79 50.92 29.41 -61.83
C MET A 79 51.52 30.06 -63.08
N GLN A 80 52.57 29.49 -63.68
CA GLN A 80 53.17 30.02 -64.90
C GLN A 80 52.32 29.69 -66.15
N CYS A 81 51.49 28.64 -66.04
CA CYS A 81 50.53 28.24 -67.06
C CYS A 81 49.08 28.63 -66.68
N HIS A 82 48.73 28.55 -65.39
CA HIS A 82 47.40 28.82 -64.81
C HIS A 82 47.31 30.20 -64.15
N SER A 83 47.67 31.25 -64.90
CA SER A 83 47.54 32.65 -64.47
C SER A 83 46.71 33.45 -65.49
N PRO A 84 46.02 34.52 -65.04
CA PRO A 84 45.43 35.48 -65.97
C PRO A 84 46.50 36.06 -66.90
N GLY A 85 46.33 35.87 -68.22
CA GLY A 85 47.34 36.29 -69.21
C GLY A 85 48.58 35.41 -69.29
N GLY A 86 48.54 34.19 -68.72
CA GLY A 86 49.63 33.22 -68.78
C GLY A 86 49.97 32.75 -70.20
N ARG A 87 51.08 32.03 -70.33
CA ARG A 87 51.61 31.56 -71.63
C ARG A 87 50.60 30.72 -72.41
N VAL A 88 49.67 30.04 -71.75
CA VAL A 88 48.71 29.11 -72.36
C VAL A 88 47.29 29.48 -71.96
N VAL A 89 46.31 29.14 -72.81
CA VAL A 89 44.89 29.31 -72.46
C VAL A 89 44.51 28.27 -71.42
N SER A 90 44.23 28.71 -70.19
CA SER A 90 43.96 27.84 -69.05
C SER A 90 42.93 28.45 -68.10
N THR A 91 42.39 27.62 -67.20
CA THR A 91 41.65 28.10 -66.04
C THR A 91 42.63 28.57 -64.97
N PHE A 92 42.32 29.68 -64.29
CA PHE A 92 43.16 30.23 -63.25
C PHE A 92 42.42 30.30 -61.91
N LYS A 93 43.14 30.66 -60.85
CA LYS A 93 42.62 30.82 -59.49
C LYS A 93 41.38 31.75 -59.48
N PRO A 94 40.20 31.25 -59.10
CA PRO A 94 38.98 32.07 -59.12
C PRO A 94 38.99 33.10 -57.98
N THR A 95 38.19 34.17 -58.12
CA THR A 95 38.12 35.28 -57.14
C THR A 95 37.67 34.82 -55.75
N ASN A 96 36.90 33.73 -55.66
CA ASN A 96 36.43 33.14 -54.39
C ASN A 96 37.38 32.07 -53.83
N HIS A 97 38.61 31.96 -54.34
CA HIS A 97 39.60 31.04 -53.80
C HIS A 97 40.12 31.50 -52.43
N ILE A 98 40.41 30.55 -51.53
CA ILE A 98 41.02 30.82 -50.23
C ILE A 98 42.35 31.60 -50.40
N PRO A 99 42.59 32.71 -49.67
CA PRO A 99 43.87 33.41 -49.71
C PRO A 99 44.99 32.46 -49.28
N THR A 100 45.94 32.21 -50.18
CA THR A 100 47.07 31.31 -49.91
C THR A 100 48.25 31.64 -50.81
N THR A 101 49.45 31.47 -50.27
CA THR A 101 50.74 31.59 -50.95
C THR A 101 51.43 30.24 -51.09
N VAL A 102 50.82 29.14 -50.63
CA VAL A 102 51.37 27.80 -50.74
C VAL A 102 51.22 27.25 -52.17
N ASN A 103 52.08 26.31 -52.53
CA ASN A 103 52.04 25.65 -53.84
C ASN A 103 50.68 24.97 -54.07
N CYS A 104 50.15 25.08 -55.29
CA CYS A 104 48.84 24.51 -55.67
C CYS A 104 48.70 23.03 -55.35
N SER A 105 49.78 22.25 -55.46
CA SER A 105 49.83 20.81 -55.16
C SER A 105 49.57 20.47 -53.69
N SER A 106 49.66 21.44 -52.78
CA SER A 106 49.31 21.27 -51.36
C SER A 106 47.80 21.09 -51.16
N CYS A 107 47.00 21.59 -52.11
CA CYS A 107 45.54 21.58 -52.03
C CYS A 107 44.89 20.86 -53.21
N HIS A 108 45.49 20.88 -54.39
CA HIS A 108 44.92 20.29 -55.61
C HIS A 108 45.73 19.09 -56.08
N ARG A 109 45.03 18.11 -56.66
CA ARG A 109 45.64 16.99 -57.37
C ARG A 109 45.32 17.12 -58.86
N THR A 110 46.27 16.77 -59.72
CA THR A 110 46.06 16.79 -61.18
C THR A 110 44.97 15.81 -61.63
N THR A 111 44.78 14.71 -60.90
CA THR A 111 43.74 13.70 -61.14
C THR A 111 42.36 14.09 -60.63
N ASN A 112 42.28 15.00 -59.66
CA ASN A 112 41.02 15.53 -59.15
C ASN A 112 41.24 16.96 -58.65
N TRP A 113 41.04 17.92 -59.54
CA TRP A 113 41.31 19.33 -59.25
C TRP A 113 40.28 19.94 -58.29
N THR A 114 39.04 19.44 -58.32
CA THR A 114 37.93 19.92 -57.47
C THR A 114 37.15 18.75 -56.87
N PRO A 115 37.01 18.65 -55.54
CA PRO A 115 37.36 19.67 -54.54
C PRO A 115 38.85 19.68 -54.17
N ALA A 116 39.31 20.83 -53.70
CA ALA A 116 40.63 20.95 -53.07
C ALA A 116 40.63 20.32 -51.66
N PHE A 117 41.77 19.81 -51.23
CA PHE A 117 42.01 19.33 -49.87
C PHE A 117 42.35 20.51 -48.95
N PHE A 118 41.67 20.61 -47.81
CA PHE A 118 41.92 21.61 -46.77
C PHE A 118 41.71 21.01 -45.38
N THR A 119 42.54 21.43 -44.41
CA THR A 119 42.40 21.07 -43.00
C THR A 119 42.21 22.31 -42.15
N HIS A 120 41.34 22.22 -41.15
CA HIS A 120 41.11 23.31 -40.19
C HIS A 120 42.16 23.38 -39.08
N ASN A 121 43.13 22.46 -39.06
CA ASN A 121 44.23 22.49 -38.11
C ASN A 121 45.08 23.75 -38.31
N GLY A 122 45.27 24.52 -37.23
CA GLY A 122 46.04 25.78 -37.29
C GLY A 122 45.25 27.01 -37.70
N VAL A 123 43.94 26.89 -37.98
CA VAL A 123 43.08 28.06 -38.13
C VAL A 123 42.94 28.76 -36.78
N ALA A 124 43.27 30.04 -36.73
CA ALA A 124 43.21 30.82 -35.50
C ALA A 124 41.75 30.95 -34.98
N PRO A 125 41.50 30.80 -33.67
CA PRO A 125 40.20 31.05 -33.06
C PRO A 125 39.62 32.42 -33.46
N GLY A 126 38.30 32.52 -33.63
CA GLY A 126 37.62 33.75 -34.03
C GLY A 126 37.74 34.14 -35.50
N THR A 127 38.48 33.41 -36.34
CA THR A 127 38.71 33.78 -37.75
C THR A 127 37.82 33.05 -38.76
N CYS A 128 36.94 32.16 -38.31
CA CYS A 128 36.13 31.28 -39.18
C CYS A 128 35.35 32.05 -40.25
N SER A 129 34.77 33.21 -39.89
CA SER A 129 33.97 34.06 -40.79
C SER A 129 34.76 34.67 -41.94
N ARG A 130 36.10 34.65 -41.91
CA ARG A 130 36.93 35.12 -43.03
C ARG A 130 36.83 34.19 -44.24
N CYS A 131 36.64 32.89 -44.01
CA CYS A 131 36.45 31.88 -45.07
C CYS A 131 34.98 31.44 -45.18
N HIS A 132 34.27 31.31 -44.05
CA HIS A 132 32.86 30.93 -44.01
C HIS A 132 31.95 32.16 -44.12
N ASN A 133 31.97 32.79 -45.29
CA ASN A 133 31.31 34.07 -45.57
C ASN A 133 30.24 34.00 -46.68
N GLN A 134 29.78 32.79 -47.03
CA GLN A 134 28.86 32.52 -48.16
C GLN A 134 29.50 32.68 -49.56
N THR A 135 30.71 33.22 -49.67
CA THR A 135 31.41 33.41 -50.94
C THR A 135 32.52 32.38 -51.14
N ILE A 136 33.42 32.23 -50.15
CA ILE A 136 34.55 31.30 -50.19
C ILE A 136 34.12 29.92 -49.71
N ALA A 137 33.41 29.86 -48.58
CA ALA A 137 32.79 28.66 -48.05
C ALA A 137 31.44 29.01 -47.39
N SER A 138 30.60 28.00 -47.20
CA SER A 138 29.30 28.14 -46.53
C SER A 138 29.47 28.77 -45.15
N GLY A 139 28.86 29.93 -44.95
CA GLY A 139 28.77 30.66 -43.69
C GLY A 139 27.52 30.32 -42.90
N LYS A 140 27.05 31.28 -42.09
CA LYS A 140 25.84 31.14 -41.27
C LYS A 140 24.61 31.00 -42.20
N PRO A 141 23.84 29.90 -42.14
CA PRO A 141 22.59 29.79 -42.90
C PRO A 141 21.53 30.75 -42.35
N ALA A 142 20.47 31.01 -43.14
CA ALA A 142 19.39 31.93 -42.75
C ALA A 142 18.66 31.51 -41.46
N THR A 143 18.66 30.21 -41.14
CA THR A 143 18.06 29.64 -39.91
C THR A 143 19.01 29.65 -38.71
N HIS A 144 20.23 30.18 -38.86
CA HIS A 144 21.18 30.29 -37.76
C HIS A 144 20.67 31.27 -36.70
N ILE A 145 20.90 30.94 -35.42
CA ILE A 145 20.58 31.83 -34.31
C ILE A 145 21.29 33.19 -34.47
N PRO A 146 20.62 34.34 -34.29
CA PRO A 146 21.28 35.64 -34.37
C PRO A 146 22.37 35.74 -33.28
N THR A 147 23.63 35.90 -33.69
CA THR A 147 24.75 36.05 -32.75
C THR A 147 25.93 36.80 -33.37
N THR A 148 26.54 37.66 -32.57
CA THR A 148 27.80 38.36 -32.84
C THR A 148 29.02 37.62 -32.28
N MET A 149 28.81 36.52 -31.55
CA MET A 149 29.91 35.71 -31.00
C MET A 149 30.73 35.05 -32.10
N ALA A 150 32.00 34.81 -31.78
CA ALA A 150 32.90 34.02 -32.60
C ALA A 150 32.34 32.59 -32.78
N CYS A 151 32.48 32.02 -33.99
CA CYS A 151 31.88 30.71 -34.32
C CYS A 151 32.37 29.58 -33.38
N ASP A 152 33.64 29.63 -33.00
CA ASP A 152 34.30 28.68 -32.10
C ASP A 152 33.84 28.76 -30.63
N SER A 153 33.04 29.76 -30.27
CA SER A 153 32.33 29.77 -28.98
C SER A 153 31.20 28.74 -28.91
N CYS A 154 30.67 28.33 -30.07
CA CYS A 154 29.52 27.43 -30.19
C CYS A 154 29.87 26.15 -30.96
N HIS A 155 30.72 26.23 -31.98
CA HIS A 155 31.07 25.15 -32.90
C HIS A 155 32.49 24.62 -32.66
N ARG A 156 32.71 23.35 -33.00
CA ARG A 156 34.05 22.72 -33.00
C ARG A 156 34.41 22.30 -34.43
N THR A 157 35.69 22.40 -34.79
CA THR A 157 36.18 22.03 -36.14
C THR A 157 36.09 20.53 -36.44
N VAL A 158 36.08 19.68 -35.40
CA VAL A 158 35.93 18.21 -35.50
C VAL A 158 34.47 17.73 -35.44
N GLY A 159 33.53 18.65 -35.21
CA GLY A 159 32.11 18.35 -35.01
C GLY A 159 31.31 19.63 -35.15
N TRP A 160 31.15 20.10 -36.39
CA TRP A 160 30.54 21.40 -36.68
C TRP A 160 29.04 21.43 -36.37
N THR A 161 28.36 20.28 -36.48
CA THR A 161 26.95 20.12 -36.12
C THR A 161 26.81 19.91 -34.61
N GLY A 162 25.69 20.35 -34.02
CA GLY A 162 25.41 20.17 -32.59
C GLY A 162 26.03 21.22 -31.67
N ALA A 163 26.12 22.47 -32.13
CA ALA A 163 26.57 23.58 -31.30
C ALA A 163 25.78 23.70 -29.99
N ALA A 164 26.50 23.89 -28.88
CA ALA A 164 25.90 23.99 -27.56
C ALA A 164 25.56 25.46 -27.24
N PHE A 165 24.27 25.81 -27.32
CA PHE A 165 23.80 27.14 -26.90
C PHE A 165 23.58 27.18 -25.38
N LYS A 166 24.16 28.18 -24.71
CA LYS A 166 23.91 28.46 -23.29
C LYS A 166 22.83 29.54 -23.17
N HIS A 167 21.82 29.28 -22.35
CA HIS A 167 20.71 30.22 -22.11
C HIS A 167 21.07 31.36 -21.12
N THR A 168 22.32 31.44 -20.70
CA THR A 168 22.81 32.52 -19.81
C THR A 168 22.74 33.87 -20.53
N GLY A 169 22.05 34.85 -19.93
CA GLY A 169 21.91 36.20 -20.50
C GLY A 169 20.72 36.38 -21.45
N VAL A 170 19.88 35.36 -21.64
CA VAL A 170 18.60 35.52 -22.34
C VAL A 170 17.63 36.27 -21.42
N GLY A 171 17.12 37.42 -21.89
CA GLY A 171 16.20 38.25 -21.12
C GLY A 171 14.80 37.66 -20.98
N PRO A 172 14.03 38.05 -19.95
CA PRO A 172 12.60 37.74 -19.85
C PRO A 172 11.84 38.25 -21.09
N GLY A 173 10.76 37.58 -21.50
CA GLY A 173 9.95 38.01 -22.66
C GLY A 173 10.48 37.57 -24.02
N THR A 174 11.73 37.11 -24.15
CA THR A 174 12.34 36.86 -25.47
C THR A 174 12.34 35.41 -25.90
N CYS A 175 11.82 34.47 -25.10
CA CYS A 175 11.94 33.03 -25.38
C CYS A 175 11.35 32.65 -26.75
N ALA A 176 10.20 33.24 -27.11
CA ALA A 176 9.47 32.95 -28.34
C ALA A 176 10.20 33.40 -29.62
N THR A 177 11.20 34.28 -29.52
CA THR A 177 11.97 34.71 -30.71
C THR A 177 12.85 33.59 -31.26
N CYS A 178 13.25 32.64 -30.41
CA CYS A 178 14.04 31.47 -30.78
C CYS A 178 13.21 30.18 -30.72
N HIS A 179 12.33 30.01 -29.73
CA HIS A 179 11.46 28.85 -29.58
C HIS A 179 10.15 28.99 -30.36
N ASN A 180 10.26 29.14 -31.68
CA ASN A 180 9.14 29.33 -32.59
C ASN A 180 8.85 28.12 -33.50
N GLY A 181 9.53 27.00 -33.28
CA GLY A 181 9.40 25.78 -34.09
C GLY A 181 10.29 25.75 -35.34
N ILE A 182 10.98 26.85 -35.66
CA ILE A 182 11.95 26.94 -36.76
C ILE A 182 13.38 26.89 -36.22
N GLN A 183 13.78 27.89 -35.41
CA GLN A 183 15.14 27.93 -34.84
C GLN A 183 15.32 26.94 -33.68
N ALA A 184 14.29 26.81 -32.83
CA ALA A 184 14.25 25.85 -31.73
C ALA A 184 12.81 25.35 -31.49
N PRO A 185 12.64 24.17 -30.87
CA PRO A 185 11.31 23.64 -30.54
C PRO A 185 10.49 24.65 -29.74
N GLY A 186 9.29 24.96 -30.22
CA GLY A 186 8.35 25.86 -29.53
C GLY A 186 7.44 25.13 -28.54
N LYS A 187 6.27 25.71 -28.28
CA LYS A 187 5.21 25.08 -27.48
C LYS A 187 4.80 23.75 -28.13
N SER A 188 4.88 22.65 -27.38
CA SER A 188 4.43 21.33 -27.85
C SER A 188 2.91 21.30 -28.05
N ALA A 189 2.39 20.35 -28.84
CA ALA A 189 0.95 20.21 -29.09
C ALA A 189 0.08 20.07 -27.82
N GLY A 190 0.62 19.50 -26.73
CA GLY A 190 -0.07 19.39 -25.44
C GLY A 190 0.10 20.60 -24.50
N HIS A 191 0.76 21.66 -24.94
CA HIS A 191 0.97 22.87 -24.14
C HIS A 191 -0.34 23.65 -24.01
N VAL A 192 -0.62 24.20 -22.82
CA VAL A 192 -1.80 25.04 -22.58
C VAL A 192 -1.83 26.23 -23.54
N ALA A 193 -2.98 26.51 -24.14
CA ALA A 193 -3.15 27.67 -25.01
C ALA A 193 -2.99 28.95 -24.18
N THR A 194 -1.92 29.70 -24.42
CA THR A 194 -1.63 30.95 -23.69
C THR A 194 -0.83 31.91 -24.55
N THR A 195 -1.15 33.19 -24.42
CA THR A 195 -0.40 34.34 -24.97
C THR A 195 0.57 34.94 -23.95
N ALA A 196 0.55 34.46 -22.71
CA ALA A 196 1.48 34.91 -21.68
C ALA A 196 2.93 34.59 -22.07
N SER A 197 3.85 35.42 -21.57
CA SER A 197 5.28 35.17 -21.77
C SER A 197 5.70 33.85 -21.14
N CYS A 198 6.66 33.17 -21.76
CA CYS A 198 7.10 31.86 -21.28
C CYS A 198 7.63 31.92 -19.83
N ASP A 199 8.30 33.01 -19.46
CA ASP A 199 8.86 33.25 -18.13
C ASP A 199 7.82 33.49 -17.02
N SER A 200 6.54 33.73 -17.36
CA SER A 200 5.48 33.80 -16.34
C SER A 200 5.14 32.42 -15.77
N CYS A 201 5.38 31.37 -16.55
CA CYS A 201 5.03 29.98 -16.20
C CYS A 201 6.26 29.09 -16.06
N HIS A 202 7.40 29.48 -16.62
CA HIS A 202 8.60 28.67 -16.66
C HIS A 202 9.83 29.46 -16.23
N ARG A 203 10.84 28.75 -15.72
CA ARG A 203 12.17 29.30 -15.49
C ARG A 203 13.22 28.43 -16.15
N VAL A 204 14.29 29.08 -16.59
CA VAL A 204 15.51 28.40 -17.06
C VAL A 204 16.27 27.91 -15.83
N GLY A 205 16.25 26.61 -15.58
CA GLY A 205 17.12 25.98 -14.58
C GLY A 205 18.53 25.74 -15.13
N ALA A 206 19.48 25.40 -14.24
CA ALA A 206 20.87 25.13 -14.62
C ALA A 206 21.03 23.95 -15.62
N ALA A 207 20.05 23.03 -15.66
CA ALA A 207 20.03 21.89 -16.57
C ALA A 207 18.71 21.70 -17.33
N ASN A 208 17.58 22.23 -16.85
CA ASN A 208 16.25 21.96 -17.41
C ASN A 208 15.30 23.16 -17.36
N TRP A 209 14.41 23.23 -18.35
CA TRP A 209 13.23 24.10 -18.39
C TRP A 209 12.18 23.57 -17.43
N VAL A 210 11.83 24.34 -16.39
CA VAL A 210 10.95 23.88 -15.32
C VAL A 210 9.82 24.87 -15.07
N LEU A 211 8.64 24.36 -14.70
CA LEU A 211 7.50 25.18 -14.29
C LEU A 211 7.84 25.99 -13.04
N THR A 212 7.42 27.25 -13.00
CA THR A 212 7.48 28.09 -11.80
C THR A 212 6.56 27.50 -10.73
N SER A 213 6.94 27.64 -9.46
CA SER A 213 6.23 27.05 -8.31
C SER A 213 4.84 27.64 -8.06
N THR A 214 4.47 28.69 -8.79
CA THR A 214 3.18 29.37 -8.70
C THR A 214 2.06 28.68 -9.49
N GLY A 215 2.39 27.66 -10.31
CA GLY A 215 1.39 26.93 -11.09
C GLY A 215 0.69 27.77 -12.15
N TYR A 216 -0.36 27.22 -12.75
CA TYR A 216 -1.16 27.92 -13.77
C TYR A 216 -2.17 28.87 -13.11
N ASN A 217 -2.19 30.14 -13.54
CA ASN A 217 -3.18 31.11 -13.09
C ASN A 217 -4.51 30.89 -13.83
N HIS A 218 -5.58 30.61 -13.09
CA HIS A 218 -6.92 30.39 -13.66
C HIS A 218 -7.69 31.70 -13.94
N ALA A 219 -7.09 32.86 -13.70
CA ALA A 219 -7.69 34.15 -14.04
C ALA A 219 -7.93 34.25 -15.56
N GLY A 220 -9.14 34.63 -15.95
CA GLY A 220 -9.54 34.77 -17.36
C GLY A 220 -9.92 33.45 -18.05
N VAL A 221 -9.91 32.31 -17.35
CA VAL A 221 -10.49 31.07 -17.88
C VAL A 221 -12.01 31.24 -18.01
N VAL A 222 -12.53 30.96 -19.20
CA VAL A 222 -13.97 31.09 -19.49
C VAL A 222 -14.75 30.04 -18.67
N PRO A 223 -15.80 30.43 -17.91
CA PRO A 223 -16.67 29.49 -17.20
C PRO A 223 -17.20 28.37 -18.12
N GLY A 224 -17.38 27.17 -17.59
CA GLY A 224 -17.80 26.00 -18.38
C GLY A 224 -16.69 25.31 -19.19
N THR A 225 -15.51 25.92 -19.36
CA THR A 225 -14.44 25.34 -20.20
C THR A 225 -13.44 24.46 -19.44
N CYS A 226 -13.62 24.25 -18.13
CA CYS A 226 -12.67 23.53 -17.26
C CYS A 226 -12.26 22.15 -17.81
N ALA A 227 -13.21 21.41 -18.38
CA ALA A 227 -12.99 20.05 -18.90
C ALA A 227 -12.03 20.01 -20.10
N THR A 228 -11.84 21.12 -20.82
CA THR A 228 -10.88 21.18 -21.94
C THR A 228 -9.44 20.99 -21.47
N CYS A 229 -9.12 21.43 -20.25
CA CYS A 229 -7.82 21.27 -19.63
C CYS A 229 -7.80 20.14 -18.59
N HIS A 230 -8.85 20.00 -17.76
CA HIS A 230 -8.95 18.98 -16.72
C HIS A 230 -9.52 17.66 -17.27
N ASN A 231 -8.82 17.09 -18.24
CA ASN A 231 -9.21 15.89 -19.00
C ASN A 231 -8.43 14.62 -18.59
N GLY A 232 -7.51 14.72 -17.62
CA GLY A 232 -6.64 13.61 -17.20
C GLY A 232 -5.32 13.49 -17.97
N SER A 233 -5.20 14.16 -19.11
CA SER A 233 -3.96 14.25 -19.91
C SER A 233 -3.26 15.59 -19.74
N THR A 234 -3.96 16.70 -19.99
CA THR A 234 -3.40 18.06 -19.91
C THR A 234 -3.29 18.52 -18.45
N ALA A 235 -4.34 18.31 -17.67
CA ALA A 235 -4.37 18.52 -16.22
C ALA A 235 -5.24 17.45 -15.56
N ARG A 236 -5.10 17.31 -14.24
CA ARG A 236 -5.84 16.32 -13.46
C ARG A 236 -7.35 16.53 -13.61
N GLY A 237 -8.06 15.53 -14.14
CA GLY A 237 -9.51 15.56 -14.30
C GLY A 237 -10.28 15.09 -13.07
N LYS A 238 -11.55 14.73 -13.26
CA LYS A 238 -12.39 14.10 -12.23
C LYS A 238 -11.73 12.80 -11.76
N SER A 239 -11.58 12.63 -10.45
CA SER A 239 -11.09 11.38 -9.88
C SER A 239 -12.13 10.27 -9.99
N ALA A 240 -11.72 9.00 -9.84
CA ALA A 240 -12.65 7.86 -9.86
C ALA A 240 -13.73 7.93 -8.77
N SER A 241 -13.45 8.59 -7.64
CA SER A 241 -14.40 8.79 -6.54
C SER A 241 -15.25 10.06 -6.71
N HIS A 242 -15.09 10.81 -7.80
CA HIS A 242 -15.91 12.00 -8.06
C HIS A 242 -17.37 11.60 -8.31
N VAL A 243 -18.31 12.46 -7.90
CA VAL A 243 -19.74 12.25 -8.17
C VAL A 243 -20.00 12.18 -9.69
N PRO A 244 -20.71 11.17 -10.21
CA PRO A 244 -21.03 11.10 -11.63
C PRO A 244 -21.87 12.31 -12.05
N THR A 245 -21.33 13.17 -12.92
CA THR A 245 -22.03 14.35 -13.42
C THR A 245 -21.51 14.76 -14.79
N THR A 246 -22.42 15.18 -15.66
CA THR A 246 -22.14 15.82 -16.96
C THR A 246 -22.23 17.34 -16.89
N GLN A 247 -22.62 17.90 -15.74
CA GLN A 247 -22.71 19.34 -15.55
C GLN A 247 -21.32 19.99 -15.62
N ALA A 248 -21.31 21.27 -15.98
CA ALA A 248 -20.11 22.09 -15.98
C ALA A 248 -19.49 22.14 -14.56
N CYS A 249 -18.15 22.16 -14.48
CA CYS A 249 -17.46 22.08 -13.20
C CYS A 249 -17.83 23.25 -12.27
N ASP A 250 -17.99 24.44 -12.83
CA ASP A 250 -18.35 25.69 -12.15
C ASP A 250 -19.80 25.72 -11.64
N THR A 251 -20.63 24.75 -12.01
CA THR A 251 -21.93 24.54 -11.35
C THR A 251 -21.74 24.18 -9.87
N CYS A 252 -20.76 23.32 -9.57
CA CYS A 252 -20.47 22.85 -8.22
C CYS A 252 -19.25 23.55 -7.60
N HIS A 253 -18.20 23.77 -8.39
CA HIS A 253 -16.92 24.33 -7.94
C HIS A 253 -16.86 25.83 -8.22
N LYS A 254 -17.28 26.63 -7.23
CA LYS A 254 -17.36 28.10 -7.36
C LYS A 254 -16.02 28.82 -7.28
N SER A 255 -14.95 28.13 -6.87
CA SER A 255 -13.62 28.69 -6.71
C SER A 255 -12.58 27.82 -7.40
N THR A 256 -11.69 28.45 -8.16
CA THR A 256 -10.54 27.78 -8.81
C THR A 256 -9.33 27.67 -7.89
N THR A 257 -9.30 28.44 -6.79
CA THR A 257 -8.21 28.40 -5.79
C THR A 257 -8.52 27.42 -4.66
N THR A 258 -9.78 27.34 -4.26
CA THR A 258 -10.32 26.39 -3.28
C THR A 258 -11.28 25.42 -3.97
N PHE A 259 -10.78 24.74 -5.02
CA PHE A 259 -11.59 23.83 -5.84
C PHE A 259 -12.16 22.64 -5.03
N VAL A 260 -11.57 22.31 -3.89
CA VAL A 260 -12.08 21.32 -2.93
C VAL A 260 -13.19 21.90 -2.05
N GLY A 261 -14.25 21.12 -1.80
CA GLY A 261 -15.31 21.47 -0.83
C GLY A 261 -16.69 21.76 -1.42
N ALA A 262 -16.93 21.49 -2.71
CA ALA A 262 -18.28 21.54 -3.26
C ALA A 262 -19.19 20.52 -2.54
N GLY A 263 -20.17 21.00 -1.80
CA GLY A 263 -21.17 20.16 -1.14
C GLY A 263 -22.18 19.62 -2.16
N PHE A 264 -22.46 18.32 -2.10
CA PHE A 264 -23.50 17.72 -2.92
C PHE A 264 -24.88 17.90 -2.26
N ASN A 265 -25.84 18.44 -3.01
CA ASN A 265 -27.21 18.63 -2.53
C ASN A 265 -28.07 17.40 -2.88
N HIS A 266 -28.71 16.80 -1.87
CA HIS A 266 -29.58 15.64 -2.03
C HIS A 266 -31.03 15.99 -2.39
N THR A 267 -31.39 17.28 -2.48
CA THR A 267 -32.73 17.72 -2.85
C THR A 267 -33.14 17.16 -4.22
N GLY A 268 -34.33 16.54 -4.28
CA GLY A 268 -34.88 15.98 -5.52
C GLY A 268 -34.45 14.54 -5.83
N ILE A 269 -33.53 13.95 -5.06
CA ILE A 269 -33.14 12.55 -5.21
C ILE A 269 -34.16 11.66 -4.49
N VAL A 270 -34.86 10.82 -5.25
CA VAL A 270 -35.89 9.91 -4.75
C VAL A 270 -35.55 8.43 -4.95
N SER A 271 -34.54 8.11 -5.76
CA SER A 271 -34.13 6.73 -6.06
C SER A 271 -32.65 6.65 -6.49
N GLY A 272 -32.13 5.43 -6.59
CA GLY A 272 -30.78 5.17 -7.14
C GLY A 272 -29.64 5.50 -6.18
N CYS A 273 -29.90 5.61 -4.88
CA CYS A 273 -28.92 6.05 -3.88
C CYS A 273 -27.65 5.19 -3.86
N ALA A 274 -27.78 3.89 -4.11
CA ALA A 274 -26.66 2.93 -4.11
C ALA A 274 -25.60 3.22 -5.18
N THR A 275 -25.94 3.95 -6.25
CA THR A 275 -24.98 4.31 -7.31
C THR A 275 -23.89 5.26 -6.79
N CYS A 276 -24.24 6.16 -5.86
CA CYS A 276 -23.31 7.07 -5.18
C CYS A 276 -22.84 6.50 -3.83
N HIS A 277 -23.72 5.89 -3.05
CA HIS A 277 -23.41 5.30 -1.74
C HIS A 277 -22.87 3.86 -1.87
N ASN A 278 -21.80 3.72 -2.63
CA ASN A 278 -21.17 2.44 -2.98
C ASN A 278 -19.89 2.13 -2.15
N GLY A 279 -19.50 3.01 -1.23
CA GLY A 279 -18.29 2.88 -0.41
C GLY A 279 -17.03 3.49 -1.03
N SER A 280 -17.05 3.86 -2.31
CA SER A 280 -15.96 4.55 -3.02
C SER A 280 -16.29 6.01 -3.30
N THR A 281 -17.44 6.30 -3.91
CA THR A 281 -17.89 7.66 -4.23
C THR A 281 -18.42 8.38 -2.99
N ALA A 282 -19.29 7.72 -2.24
CA ALA A 282 -19.79 8.14 -0.95
C ALA A 282 -19.91 6.94 -0.01
N ARG A 283 -20.06 7.21 1.29
CA ARG A 283 -20.19 6.18 2.33
C ARG A 283 -21.38 5.27 2.01
N GLY A 284 -21.13 3.97 1.83
CA GLY A 284 -22.17 2.97 1.61
C GLY A 284 -22.75 2.40 2.89
N LYS A 285 -23.34 1.19 2.78
CA LYS A 285 -23.84 0.41 3.92
C LYS A 285 -22.71 0.15 4.91
N SER A 286 -22.90 0.45 6.19
CA SER A 286 -21.94 0.12 7.24
C SER A 286 -21.91 -1.38 7.52
N ALA A 287 -20.87 -1.87 8.20
CA ALA A 287 -20.78 -3.28 8.59
C ALA A 287 -21.94 -3.74 9.51
N SER A 288 -22.52 -2.81 10.29
CA SER A 288 -23.69 -3.07 11.13
C SER A 288 -25.02 -2.90 10.40
N HIS A 289 -25.02 -2.56 9.11
CA HIS A 289 -26.23 -2.44 8.32
C HIS A 289 -26.87 -3.81 8.11
N ILE A 290 -28.20 -3.87 8.13
CA ILE A 290 -28.94 -5.11 7.84
C ILE A 290 -28.57 -5.68 6.46
N PRO A 291 -28.30 -6.98 6.33
CA PRO A 291 -28.08 -7.58 5.02
C PRO A 291 -29.34 -7.45 4.16
N THR A 292 -29.27 -6.69 3.07
CA THR A 292 -30.41 -6.51 2.15
C THR A 292 -29.92 -6.18 0.74
N THR A 293 -30.59 -6.74 -0.25
CA THR A 293 -30.43 -6.43 -1.68
C THR A 293 -31.49 -5.45 -2.19
N GLN A 294 -32.46 -5.06 -1.34
CA GLN A 294 -33.48 -4.09 -1.73
C GLN A 294 -32.89 -2.70 -1.97
N ALA A 295 -33.58 -1.92 -2.81
CA ALA A 295 -33.25 -0.52 -3.05
C ALA A 295 -33.29 0.29 -1.73
N CYS A 296 -32.37 1.24 -1.58
CA CYS A 296 -32.20 2.00 -0.34
C CYS A 296 -33.48 2.76 0.05
N GLU A 297 -34.09 3.40 -0.95
CA GLU A 297 -35.33 4.17 -0.91
C GLU A 297 -36.57 3.35 -0.50
N THR A 298 -36.47 2.01 -0.50
CA THR A 298 -37.52 1.16 0.08
C THR A 298 -37.59 1.33 1.60
N CYS A 299 -36.43 1.43 2.25
CA CYS A 299 -36.31 1.51 3.71
C CYS A 299 -36.00 2.93 4.21
N HIS A 300 -35.27 3.73 3.43
CA HIS A 300 -34.87 5.09 3.78
C HIS A 300 -35.69 6.10 2.97
N LYS A 301 -36.73 6.65 3.60
CA LYS A 301 -37.68 7.57 2.94
C LYS A 301 -37.22 9.03 2.93
N SER A 302 -36.14 9.35 3.63
CA SER A 302 -35.59 10.69 3.75
C SER A 302 -34.11 10.70 3.41
N THR A 303 -33.70 11.64 2.56
CA THR A 303 -32.29 11.89 2.23
C THR A 303 -31.61 12.83 3.22
N THR A 304 -32.37 13.54 4.06
CA THR A 304 -31.86 14.47 5.08
C THR A 304 -31.80 13.84 6.47
N THR A 305 -32.66 12.87 6.75
CA THR A 305 -32.74 12.11 8.01
C THR A 305 -32.66 10.61 7.73
N PHE A 306 -31.54 10.18 7.12
CA PHE A 306 -31.32 8.79 6.69
C PHE A 306 -31.33 7.77 7.85
N LEU A 307 -31.07 8.23 9.08
CA LEU A 307 -31.20 7.48 10.33
C LEU A 307 -32.64 7.57 10.83
N GLY A 308 -33.55 6.68 10.42
CA GLY A 308 -34.95 6.90 10.80
C GLY A 308 -35.98 5.79 10.64
N THR A 309 -35.63 4.58 10.22
CA THR A 309 -36.63 3.50 10.21
C THR A 309 -36.26 2.41 11.20
N ALA A 310 -37.14 2.21 12.19
CA ALA A 310 -37.11 1.01 13.02
C ALA A 310 -37.28 -0.20 12.11
N PHE A 311 -36.41 -1.20 12.26
CA PHE A 311 -36.50 -2.43 11.48
C PHE A 311 -37.82 -3.15 11.79
N ASN A 312 -38.59 -3.44 10.74
CA ASN A 312 -39.85 -4.15 10.88
C ASN A 312 -39.62 -5.66 10.73
N HIS A 313 -40.06 -6.44 11.73
CA HIS A 313 -39.97 -7.90 11.73
C HIS A 313 -41.14 -8.59 10.99
N THR A 314 -42.09 -7.85 10.42
CA THR A 314 -43.20 -8.42 9.64
C THR A 314 -42.68 -9.33 8.53
N GLY A 315 -43.18 -10.58 8.48
CA GLY A 315 -42.82 -11.57 7.47
C GLY A 315 -41.56 -12.38 7.78
N ILE A 316 -40.82 -12.07 8.85
CA ILE A 316 -39.67 -12.86 9.28
C ILE A 316 -40.14 -14.01 10.16
N VAL A 317 -39.92 -15.24 9.69
CA VAL A 317 -40.34 -16.48 10.38
C VAL A 317 -39.20 -17.42 10.77
N SER A 318 -37.98 -17.17 10.26
CA SER A 318 -36.78 -17.99 10.53
C SER A 318 -35.50 -17.19 10.33
N GLY A 319 -34.35 -17.77 10.71
CA GLY A 319 -33.03 -17.19 10.44
C GLY A 319 -32.63 -16.03 11.35
N CYS A 320 -33.27 -15.90 12.53
CA CYS A 320 -33.10 -14.75 13.42
C CYS A 320 -31.64 -14.53 13.85
N ALA A 321 -30.89 -15.63 14.04
CA ALA A 321 -29.49 -15.60 14.47
C ALA A 321 -28.54 -14.90 13.48
N THR A 322 -28.93 -14.77 12.20
CA THR A 322 -28.12 -14.06 11.20
C THR A 322 -28.04 -12.56 11.49
N CYS A 323 -29.09 -11.97 12.07
CA CYS A 323 -29.13 -10.58 12.50
C CYS A 323 -28.84 -10.43 14.01
N HIS A 324 -29.37 -11.31 14.85
CA HIS A 324 -29.18 -11.30 16.30
C HIS A 324 -27.88 -12.03 16.71
N ASN A 325 -26.76 -11.54 16.20
CA ASN A 325 -25.43 -12.13 16.35
C ASN A 325 -24.53 -11.38 17.36
N GLY A 326 -25.03 -10.32 18.01
CA GLY A 326 -24.29 -9.47 18.94
C GLY A 326 -23.53 -8.30 18.29
N SER A 327 -23.43 -8.27 16.96
CA SER A 327 -22.81 -7.17 16.19
C SER A 327 -23.84 -6.36 15.40
N THR A 328 -24.73 -7.04 14.66
CA THR A 328 -25.78 -6.39 13.85
C THR A 328 -26.99 -6.01 14.72
N ALA A 329 -27.41 -6.92 15.59
CA ALA A 329 -28.41 -6.71 16.62
C ALA A 329 -28.06 -7.51 17.88
N LEU A 330 -28.71 -7.19 19.00
CA LEU A 330 -28.50 -7.90 20.28
C LEU A 330 -28.73 -9.40 20.11
N GLY A 331 -27.75 -10.21 20.49
CA GLY A 331 -27.84 -11.68 20.45
C GLY A 331 -28.40 -12.30 21.73
N LYS A 332 -28.13 -13.60 21.92
CA LYS A 332 -28.46 -14.31 23.17
C LYS A 332 -27.73 -13.66 24.34
N SER A 333 -28.46 -13.31 25.40
CA SER A 333 -27.86 -12.79 26.63
C SER A 333 -27.06 -13.87 27.36
N ALA A 334 -26.17 -13.47 28.28
CA ALA A 334 -25.37 -14.41 29.06
C ALA A 334 -26.21 -15.35 29.95
N SER A 335 -27.42 -14.92 30.34
CA SER A 335 -28.37 -15.74 31.11
C SER A 335 -29.28 -16.60 30.24
N HIS A 336 -29.17 -16.52 28.91
CA HIS A 336 -29.96 -17.35 28.00
C HIS A 336 -29.57 -18.83 28.17
N VAL A 337 -30.54 -19.72 28.03
CA VAL A 337 -30.29 -21.17 28.07
C VAL A 337 -29.30 -21.59 26.98
N PRO A 338 -28.24 -22.37 27.30
CA PRO A 338 -27.31 -22.86 26.29
C PRO A 338 -28.05 -23.71 25.25
N THR A 339 -28.11 -23.24 24.01
CA THR A 339 -28.76 -23.97 22.91
C THR A 339 -28.15 -23.61 21.56
N THR A 340 -27.97 -24.64 20.72
CA THR A 340 -27.58 -24.52 19.31
C THR A 340 -28.79 -24.55 18.37
N GLN A 341 -30.00 -24.74 18.90
CA GLN A 341 -31.22 -24.77 18.10
C GLN A 341 -31.54 -23.39 17.50
N PRO A 342 -32.21 -23.34 16.33
CA PRO A 342 -32.71 -22.10 15.76
C PRO A 342 -33.63 -21.35 16.74
N CYS A 343 -33.56 -20.02 16.74
CA CYS A 343 -34.29 -19.18 17.70
C CYS A 343 -35.81 -19.38 17.59
N GLU A 344 -36.29 -19.47 16.36
CA GLU A 344 -37.68 -19.71 15.94
C GLU A 344 -38.25 -21.04 16.42
N THR A 345 -37.41 -21.97 16.89
CA THR A 345 -37.86 -23.20 17.55
C THR A 345 -38.53 -22.88 18.89
N CYS A 346 -37.97 -21.93 19.65
CA CYS A 346 -38.43 -21.57 21.00
C CYS A 346 -39.22 -20.24 21.02
N HIS A 347 -38.85 -19.28 20.17
CA HIS A 347 -39.46 -17.95 20.12
C HIS A 347 -40.41 -17.87 18.91
N LYS A 348 -41.71 -17.98 19.16
CA LYS A 348 -42.75 -18.03 18.11
C LYS A 348 -43.29 -16.66 17.70
N SER A 349 -42.95 -15.61 18.45
CA SER A 349 -43.40 -14.24 18.18
C SER A 349 -42.20 -13.31 18.05
N THR A 350 -42.17 -12.52 16.99
CA THR A 350 -41.15 -11.48 16.78
C THR A 350 -41.47 -10.18 17.50
N THR A 351 -42.69 -10.01 18.03
CA THR A 351 -43.11 -8.79 18.75
C THR A 351 -42.87 -8.91 20.25
N THR A 352 -43.20 -10.05 20.85
CA THR A 352 -43.01 -10.28 22.28
C THR A 352 -41.72 -11.03 22.58
N PHE A 353 -41.21 -11.80 21.62
CA PHE A 353 -40.01 -12.65 21.73
C PHE A 353 -39.95 -13.50 23.02
N LEU A 354 -41.11 -13.82 23.60
CA LEU A 354 -41.21 -14.70 24.74
C LEU A 354 -40.92 -16.14 24.29
N GLY A 355 -39.97 -16.78 24.97
CA GLY A 355 -39.67 -18.20 24.77
C GLY A 355 -40.73 -19.08 25.44
N THR A 356 -40.83 -20.32 25.00
CA THR A 356 -41.58 -21.34 25.75
C THR A 356 -40.87 -21.68 27.06
N ALA A 357 -41.63 -22.22 28.03
CA ALA A 357 -41.02 -22.77 29.24
C ALA A 357 -40.00 -23.86 28.87
N PHE A 358 -38.81 -23.80 29.49
CA PHE A 358 -37.76 -24.78 29.23
C PHE A 358 -38.22 -26.19 29.66
N ASN A 359 -38.11 -27.15 28.74
CA ASN A 359 -38.51 -28.53 28.99
C ASN A 359 -37.30 -29.36 29.44
N HIS A 360 -37.42 -30.02 30.60
CA HIS A 360 -36.38 -30.89 31.16
C HIS A 360 -36.41 -32.33 30.60
N THR A 361 -37.37 -32.67 29.75
CA THR A 361 -37.47 -34.00 29.12
C THR A 361 -36.18 -34.34 28.37
N GLY A 362 -35.62 -35.53 28.66
CA GLY A 362 -34.40 -36.03 28.01
C GLY A 362 -33.08 -35.58 28.65
N ILE A 363 -33.12 -34.69 29.65
CA ILE A 363 -31.92 -34.29 30.40
C ILE A 363 -31.67 -35.31 31.51
N VAL A 364 -30.55 -36.02 31.42
CA VAL A 364 -30.17 -37.08 32.38
C VAL A 364 -28.88 -36.78 33.14
N SER A 365 -28.11 -35.76 32.75
CA SER A 365 -26.84 -35.38 33.40
C SER A 365 -26.49 -33.92 33.15
N GLY A 366 -25.46 -33.41 33.84
CA GLY A 366 -24.90 -32.08 33.59
C GLY A 366 -25.74 -30.91 34.14
N CYS A 367 -26.64 -31.16 35.10
CA CYS A 367 -27.59 -30.17 35.60
C CYS A 367 -26.93 -28.90 36.13
N ALA A 368 -25.73 -29.03 36.73
CA ALA A 368 -24.97 -27.92 37.31
C ALA A 368 -24.53 -26.86 36.28
N THR A 369 -24.44 -27.22 35.00
CA THR A 369 -24.08 -26.28 33.93
C THR A 369 -25.15 -25.21 33.72
N CYS A 370 -26.43 -25.56 33.93
CA CYS A 370 -27.55 -24.62 33.89
C CYS A 370 -27.92 -24.11 35.29
N HIS A 371 -27.92 -24.96 36.31
CA HIS A 371 -28.26 -24.61 37.70
C HIS A 371 -27.05 -24.06 38.46
N ASN A 372 -26.48 -22.98 37.94
CA ASN A 372 -25.25 -22.34 38.43
C ASN A 372 -25.50 -21.05 39.24
N GLY A 373 -26.76 -20.64 39.42
CA GLY A 373 -27.14 -19.41 40.10
C GLY A 373 -27.26 -18.17 39.19
N SER A 374 -26.76 -18.23 37.95
CA SER A 374 -26.87 -17.16 36.95
C SER A 374 -27.86 -17.52 35.83
N THR A 375 -27.75 -18.71 35.25
CA THR A 375 -28.63 -19.18 34.16
C THR A 375 -29.94 -19.73 34.71
N ALA A 376 -29.86 -20.55 35.77
CA ALA A 376 -30.99 -21.04 36.55
C ALA A 376 -30.60 -21.15 38.02
N ARG A 377 -31.60 -21.28 38.89
CA ARG A 377 -31.41 -21.37 40.35
C ARG A 377 -30.49 -22.56 40.70
N GLY A 378 -29.38 -22.29 41.38
CA GLY A 378 -28.44 -23.32 41.83
C GLY A 378 -28.81 -23.97 43.17
N LYS A 379 -27.82 -24.60 43.83
CA LYS A 379 -27.95 -25.17 45.17
C LYS A 379 -28.34 -24.07 46.17
N SER A 380 -29.37 -24.31 46.99
CA SER A 380 -29.74 -23.38 48.07
C SER A 380 -28.71 -23.42 49.20
N ALA A 381 -28.71 -22.40 50.07
CA ALA A 381 -27.80 -22.34 51.23
C ALA A 381 -27.98 -23.52 52.21
N SER A 382 -29.17 -24.11 52.26
CA SER A 382 -29.48 -25.29 53.09
C SER A 382 -29.18 -26.62 52.40
N HIS A 383 -28.67 -26.61 51.17
CA HIS A 383 -28.30 -27.83 50.46
C HIS A 383 -27.08 -28.49 51.11
N VAL A 384 -27.08 -29.82 51.22
CA VAL A 384 -25.93 -30.58 51.75
C VAL A 384 -24.65 -30.25 50.96
N PRO A 385 -23.53 -29.91 51.62
CA PRO A 385 -22.27 -29.66 50.92
C PRO A 385 -21.84 -30.91 50.13
N THR A 386 -21.84 -30.83 48.81
CA THR A 386 -21.43 -31.93 47.94
C THR A 386 -20.86 -31.41 46.62
N THR A 387 -19.78 -32.05 46.17
CA THR A 387 -19.15 -31.87 44.86
C THR A 387 -19.63 -32.90 43.83
N GLN A 388 -20.47 -33.86 44.24
CA GLN A 388 -20.99 -34.89 43.33
C GLN A 388 -21.94 -34.28 42.29
N PRO A 389 -22.01 -34.87 41.08
CA PRO A 389 -23.00 -34.48 40.06
C PRO A 389 -24.43 -34.59 40.61
N CYS A 390 -25.29 -33.63 40.25
CA CYS A 390 -26.66 -33.51 40.79
C CYS A 390 -27.48 -34.79 40.57
N GLU A 391 -27.35 -35.38 39.37
CA GLU A 391 -27.97 -36.62 38.90
C GLU A 391 -27.58 -37.86 39.72
N THR A 392 -26.53 -37.77 40.55
CA THR A 392 -26.18 -38.83 41.51
C THR A 392 -27.26 -38.97 42.58
N CYS A 393 -27.80 -37.84 43.06
CA CYS A 393 -28.77 -37.77 44.14
C CYS A 393 -30.19 -37.49 43.64
N HIS A 394 -30.33 -36.67 42.61
CA HIS A 394 -31.61 -36.26 42.04
C HIS A 394 -31.92 -37.06 40.79
N LYS A 395 -32.77 -38.09 40.92
CA LYS A 395 -33.11 -39.02 39.83
C LYS A 395 -34.28 -38.55 38.95
N SER A 396 -35.02 -37.54 39.39
CA SER A 396 -36.17 -36.99 38.67
C SER A 396 -35.97 -35.50 38.40
N THR A 397 -36.20 -35.09 37.17
CA THR A 397 -36.20 -33.67 36.77
C THR A 397 -37.54 -32.98 36.98
N THR A 398 -38.61 -33.74 37.20
CA THR A 398 -39.97 -33.23 37.49
C THR A 398 -40.23 -33.15 38.99
N THR A 399 -39.61 -34.03 39.77
CA THR A 399 -39.67 -34.11 41.24
C THR A 399 -38.25 -34.03 41.79
N PHE A 400 -37.64 -32.85 41.64
CA PHE A 400 -36.23 -32.64 42.04
C PHE A 400 -36.04 -32.63 43.57
N THR A 401 -37.11 -32.61 44.35
CA THR A 401 -37.08 -32.68 45.83
C THR A 401 -37.03 -34.13 46.33
N GLY A 402 -36.47 -34.35 47.53
CA GLY A 402 -36.55 -35.65 48.21
C GLY A 402 -35.35 -36.59 48.07
N ALA A 403 -34.21 -36.12 47.54
CA ALA A 403 -32.97 -36.89 47.61
C ALA A 403 -32.57 -37.14 49.07
N GLN A 404 -32.45 -38.42 49.46
CA GLN A 404 -32.04 -38.81 50.80
C GLN A 404 -30.51 -38.86 50.89
N PHE A 405 -29.97 -38.26 51.94
CA PHE A 405 -28.53 -38.35 52.23
C PHE A 405 -28.21 -39.69 52.92
N ASN A 406 -27.21 -40.41 52.42
CA ASN A 406 -26.75 -41.65 53.00
C ASN A 406 -25.42 -41.44 53.74
N HIS A 407 -25.33 -41.92 54.99
CA HIS A 407 -24.12 -41.85 55.82
C HIS A 407 -23.08 -42.93 55.50
N THR A 408 -23.34 -43.85 54.55
CA THR A 408 -22.40 -44.88 54.12
C THR A 408 -21.06 -44.25 53.70
N GLY A 409 -19.96 -44.69 54.31
CA GLY A 409 -18.60 -44.25 53.99
C GLY A 409 -18.12 -43.00 54.75
N ILE A 410 -18.97 -42.35 55.54
CA ILE A 410 -18.58 -41.22 56.39
C ILE A 410 -17.99 -41.76 57.70
N THR A 411 -16.73 -41.46 57.95
CA THR A 411 -15.99 -41.93 59.15
C THR A 411 -15.42 -40.80 60.01
N THR A 412 -15.37 -39.56 59.49
CA THR A 412 -14.82 -38.36 60.16
C THR A 412 -15.56 -37.09 59.72
N GLY A 413 -15.53 -36.02 60.53
CA GLY A 413 -16.00 -34.70 60.14
C GLY A 413 -17.50 -34.44 60.32
N CYS A 414 -18.20 -35.24 61.12
CA CYS A 414 -19.63 -35.15 61.40
C CYS A 414 -20.07 -33.76 61.86
N ALA A 415 -19.25 -33.05 62.64
CA ALA A 415 -19.55 -31.70 63.13
C ALA A 415 -19.74 -30.66 62.01
N THR A 416 -19.18 -30.90 60.82
CA THR A 416 -19.36 -29.99 59.67
C THR A 416 -20.79 -29.99 59.12
N CYS A 417 -21.50 -31.12 59.23
CA CYS A 417 -22.91 -31.25 58.84
C CYS A 417 -23.86 -31.16 60.05
N HIS A 418 -23.50 -31.75 61.19
CA HIS A 418 -24.27 -31.72 62.43
C HIS A 418 -23.94 -30.48 63.26
N ASN A 419 -24.17 -29.31 62.68
CA ASN A 419 -23.86 -28.00 63.24
C ASN A 419 -25.09 -27.25 63.80
N GLY A 420 -26.29 -27.85 63.73
CA GLY A 420 -27.55 -27.24 64.15
C GLY A 420 -28.27 -26.43 63.06
N SER A 421 -27.61 -26.15 61.93
CA SER A 421 -28.20 -25.48 60.77
C SER A 421 -28.40 -26.43 59.58
N THR A 422 -27.38 -27.21 59.22
CA THR A 422 -27.42 -28.16 58.09
C THR A 422 -28.09 -29.48 58.49
N ALA A 423 -27.78 -29.98 59.67
CA ALA A 423 -28.41 -31.12 60.32
C ALA A 423 -28.41 -30.91 61.84
N LEU A 424 -29.18 -31.72 62.56
CA LEU A 424 -29.28 -31.65 64.03
C LEU A 424 -27.89 -31.75 64.68
N GLY A 425 -27.51 -30.75 65.48
CA GLY A 425 -26.23 -30.72 66.19
C GLY A 425 -26.26 -31.45 67.53
N LYS A 426 -25.28 -31.14 68.39
CA LYS A 426 -25.23 -31.65 69.77
C LYS A 426 -26.52 -31.25 70.52
N PRO A 427 -27.29 -32.20 71.09
CA PRO A 427 -28.47 -31.85 71.88
C PRO A 427 -28.09 -31.11 73.16
N ALA A 428 -29.03 -30.39 73.76
CA ALA A 428 -28.77 -29.54 74.92
C ALA A 428 -28.23 -30.30 76.15
N ASN A 429 -28.48 -31.61 76.24
CA ASN A 429 -28.01 -32.50 77.30
C ASN A 429 -26.70 -33.23 76.96
N HIS A 430 -26.03 -32.86 75.86
CA HIS A 430 -24.74 -33.43 75.47
C HIS A 430 -23.64 -32.95 76.42
N ILE A 431 -22.72 -33.85 76.77
CA ILE A 431 -21.54 -33.50 77.58
C ILE A 431 -20.70 -32.42 76.87
N PRO A 432 -20.26 -31.34 77.54
CA PRO A 432 -19.43 -30.33 76.88
C PRO A 432 -18.05 -30.92 76.52
N VAL A 433 -17.84 -31.22 75.24
CA VAL A 433 -16.57 -31.73 74.71
C VAL A 433 -16.23 -30.99 73.43
N THR A 434 -14.94 -30.66 73.26
CA THR A 434 -14.39 -30.01 72.07
C THR A 434 -13.75 -31.01 71.10
N THR A 435 -13.62 -32.27 71.50
CA THR A 435 -13.08 -33.35 70.66
C THR A 435 -14.01 -33.71 69.50
N ALA A 436 -13.42 -34.27 68.43
CA ALA A 436 -14.14 -34.69 67.25
C ALA A 436 -15.18 -35.78 67.57
N CYS A 437 -16.38 -35.69 66.98
CA CYS A 437 -17.54 -36.53 67.31
C CYS A 437 -17.23 -38.03 67.20
N GLU A 438 -16.39 -38.41 66.25
CA GLU A 438 -16.08 -39.78 65.84
C GLU A 438 -15.10 -40.46 66.79
N THR A 439 -14.54 -39.68 67.72
CA THR A 439 -13.83 -40.19 68.88
C THR A 439 -14.78 -40.97 69.80
N CYS A 440 -16.02 -40.52 69.93
CA CYS A 440 -17.02 -41.08 70.85
C CYS A 440 -18.18 -41.79 70.14
N HIS A 441 -18.50 -41.39 68.92
CA HIS A 441 -19.59 -41.96 68.12
C HIS A 441 -19.00 -42.77 66.96
N LYS A 442 -19.01 -44.10 67.10
CA LYS A 442 -18.48 -45.03 66.08
C LYS A 442 -19.51 -45.49 65.04
N SER A 443 -20.79 -45.18 65.25
CA SER A 443 -21.88 -45.54 64.36
C SER A 443 -22.57 -44.30 63.81
N THR A 444 -22.88 -44.32 62.52
CA THR A 444 -23.68 -43.29 61.83
C THR A 444 -25.15 -43.67 61.74
N THR A 445 -25.54 -44.88 62.12
CA THR A 445 -26.93 -45.37 62.12
C THR A 445 -27.60 -45.24 63.49
N ALA A 446 -26.82 -45.17 64.57
CA ALA A 446 -27.30 -44.94 65.92
C ALA A 446 -26.33 -44.01 66.67
N PHE A 447 -26.76 -42.78 66.95
CA PHE A 447 -25.96 -41.77 67.67
C PHE A 447 -26.15 -41.81 69.20
N SER A 448 -26.78 -42.87 69.73
CA SER A 448 -27.08 -43.04 71.14
C SER A 448 -26.06 -43.92 71.86
N GLY A 449 -25.57 -43.44 73.02
CA GLY A 449 -25.20 -44.32 74.13
C GLY A 449 -23.77 -44.87 74.20
N SER A 450 -22.72 -44.12 73.85
CA SER A 450 -21.38 -44.50 74.30
C SER A 450 -21.21 -44.15 75.79
N ARG A 451 -21.45 -45.14 76.67
CA ARG A 451 -20.98 -45.07 78.07
C ARG A 451 -19.45 -45.20 78.05
N TYR A 452 -18.74 -44.10 78.27
CA TYR A 452 -17.30 -44.00 78.02
C TYR A 452 -16.41 -44.60 79.13
N HIS A 453 -16.94 -44.86 80.33
CA HIS A 453 -16.12 -45.36 81.45
C HIS A 453 -15.79 -46.86 81.39
N SER A 454 -16.45 -47.68 80.56
CA SER A 454 -16.24 -49.13 80.55
C SER A 454 -15.17 -49.62 79.58
N SER A 455 -14.65 -48.76 78.68
CA SER A 455 -13.78 -49.17 77.57
C SER A 455 -12.50 -48.34 77.41
N VAL A 456 -12.24 -47.40 78.32
CA VAL A 456 -10.98 -46.65 78.36
C VAL A 456 -10.12 -47.20 79.50
N VAL A 457 -8.95 -47.74 79.18
CA VAL A 457 -7.87 -47.86 80.16
C VAL A 457 -7.46 -46.43 80.49
N ALA A 458 -7.99 -45.87 81.58
CA ALA A 458 -7.63 -44.53 82.01
C ALA A 458 -6.14 -44.55 82.39
N THR A 459 -5.30 -43.99 81.52
CA THR A 459 -3.89 -43.75 81.85
C THR A 459 -3.86 -42.71 82.97
N PRO A 460 -3.19 -42.97 84.11
CA PRO A 460 -3.03 -41.98 85.16
C PRO A 460 -2.49 -40.67 84.56
N GLY A 461 -3.23 -39.57 84.73
CA GLY A 461 -2.81 -38.24 84.27
C GLY A 461 -3.58 -37.61 83.12
N GLN A 462 -4.60 -38.27 82.55
CA GLN A 462 -5.35 -37.76 81.39
C GLN A 462 -6.83 -37.47 81.67
N CYS A 463 -7.27 -37.44 82.93
CA CYS A 463 -8.68 -37.25 83.28
C CYS A 463 -9.20 -35.87 82.81
N ASN A 464 -8.32 -34.86 82.85
CA ASN A 464 -8.61 -33.48 82.46
C ASN A 464 -8.91 -33.31 80.96
N THR A 465 -8.59 -34.29 80.09
CA THR A 465 -8.95 -34.22 78.67
C THR A 465 -10.42 -34.55 78.41
N CYS A 466 -11.11 -35.15 79.39
CA CYS A 466 -12.53 -35.50 79.29
C CYS A 466 -13.38 -34.80 80.37
N HIS A 467 -12.75 -34.29 81.43
CA HIS A 467 -13.41 -33.66 82.56
C HIS A 467 -12.74 -32.32 82.91
N GLU A 468 -13.16 -31.25 82.24
CA GLU A 468 -12.64 -29.90 82.50
C GLU A 468 -13.10 -29.34 83.86
N ARG A 469 -12.31 -28.40 84.42
CA ARG A 469 -12.64 -27.69 85.66
C ARG A 469 -13.97 -26.93 85.52
N GLY A 470 -14.89 -27.17 86.47
CA GLY A 470 -16.18 -26.46 86.53
C GLY A 470 -17.36 -27.21 85.89
N MET A 471 -17.16 -28.45 85.46
CA MET A 471 -18.20 -29.27 84.83
C MET A 471 -18.91 -30.17 85.85
N ASN A 472 -20.24 -30.28 85.74
CA ASN A 472 -21.03 -31.24 86.51
C ASN A 472 -20.86 -32.65 85.95
N TRP A 473 -20.46 -33.59 86.81
CA TRP A 473 -20.22 -34.98 86.44
C TRP A 473 -21.56 -35.74 86.35
N LEU A 474 -22.01 -36.02 85.13
CA LEU A 474 -23.29 -36.70 84.87
C LEU A 474 -23.19 -38.20 85.22
N GLY A 475 -23.94 -38.63 86.24
CA GLY A 475 -24.03 -40.03 86.70
C GLY A 475 -23.83 -40.22 88.20
N VAL A 476 -23.37 -39.19 88.92
CA VAL A 476 -23.27 -39.20 90.39
C VAL A 476 -24.28 -38.18 90.93
N GLN A 477 -25.46 -38.63 91.35
CA GLN A 477 -26.34 -37.79 92.17
C GLN A 477 -25.77 -37.75 93.58
N GLY A 478 -25.11 -36.65 93.93
CA GLY A 478 -24.56 -36.42 95.26
C GLY A 478 -23.14 -35.89 95.18
N THR A 479 -22.85 -34.90 96.03
CA THR A 479 -21.54 -34.30 96.27
C THR A 479 -20.39 -35.31 96.20
N ARG A 480 -19.26 -34.85 95.64
CA ARG A 480 -17.90 -35.42 95.74
C ARG A 480 -17.79 -36.40 96.92
N PRO A 481 -17.45 -37.69 96.70
CA PRO A 481 -17.31 -38.68 97.76
C PRO A 481 -16.56 -38.12 98.98
N SER A 482 -17.09 -38.35 100.16
CA SER A 482 -16.71 -37.73 101.44
C SER A 482 -15.28 -38.06 101.89
N ASP A 483 -14.60 -38.97 101.22
CA ASP A 483 -13.17 -39.28 101.38
C ASP A 483 -12.24 -38.29 100.64
N HIS A 484 -12.80 -37.36 99.84
CA HIS A 484 -12.03 -36.35 99.10
C HIS A 484 -12.16 -34.91 99.67
N THR A 485 -12.71 -34.77 100.88
CA THR A 485 -12.70 -33.52 101.66
C THR A 485 -11.58 -33.57 102.70
N SER A 486 -10.37 -33.12 102.35
CA SER A 486 -9.26 -33.12 103.29
C SER A 486 -9.51 -32.13 104.44
N THR A 487 -10.02 -32.61 105.58
CA THR A 487 -10.04 -31.89 106.87
C THR A 487 -8.86 -32.26 107.78
N LYS A 488 -7.80 -32.89 107.24
CA LYS A 488 -6.50 -32.96 107.94
C LYS A 488 -5.43 -32.18 107.19
N PRO A 489 -4.73 -31.24 107.85
CA PRO A 489 -3.69 -30.45 107.21
C PRO A 489 -2.48 -31.34 106.93
N LYS A 490 -2.03 -31.41 105.67
CA LYS A 490 -0.66 -31.84 105.37
C LYS A 490 0.27 -30.67 105.72
N PRO A 491 1.28 -30.86 106.59
CA PRO A 491 2.27 -29.83 106.83
C PRO A 491 3.17 -29.75 105.59
N ASN A 492 3.14 -28.59 104.94
CA ASN A 492 4.06 -28.16 103.89
C ASN A 492 4.07 -28.99 102.59
N SER A 493 3.35 -28.53 101.56
CA SER A 493 3.88 -28.31 100.20
C SER A 493 2.75 -28.04 99.18
N ASN A 494 3.01 -27.10 98.28
CA ASN A 494 2.21 -26.70 97.13
C ASN A 494 1.94 -27.88 96.16
N ALA A 495 0.92 -28.70 96.42
CA ALA A 495 0.44 -29.71 95.47
C ALA A 495 -0.82 -29.19 94.73
N PRO A 496 -0.86 -29.19 93.38
CA PRO A 496 -2.02 -28.75 92.64
C PRO A 496 -3.21 -29.69 92.85
N ASN A 497 -4.42 -29.13 92.96
CA ASN A 497 -5.71 -29.83 92.97
C ASN A 497 -5.99 -30.50 91.59
N SER A 498 -5.22 -31.52 91.23
CA SER A 498 -5.47 -32.40 90.08
C SER A 498 -5.50 -33.86 90.53
N CYS A 499 -6.55 -34.59 90.12
CA CYS A 499 -6.70 -36.03 90.39
C CYS A 499 -5.76 -36.89 89.54
N ASP A 500 -5.04 -36.28 88.59
CA ASP A 500 -4.13 -36.91 87.64
C ASP A 500 -3.02 -37.75 88.29
N ASN A 501 -2.62 -37.42 89.51
CA ASN A 501 -1.59 -38.12 90.29
C ASN A 501 -2.09 -38.61 91.66
N SER A 502 -3.41 -38.72 91.87
CA SER A 502 -3.94 -39.07 93.20
C SER A 502 -3.65 -40.52 93.61
N GLY A 503 -3.37 -41.41 92.65
CA GLY A 503 -3.12 -42.84 92.91
C GLY A 503 -4.34 -43.61 93.44
N CYS A 504 -5.51 -42.97 93.57
CA CYS A 504 -6.70 -43.54 94.21
C CYS A 504 -7.53 -44.46 93.30
N HIS A 505 -7.35 -44.40 91.98
CA HIS A 505 -8.12 -45.22 91.03
C HIS A 505 -7.24 -46.32 90.43
N ARG A 506 -7.53 -47.59 90.77
CA ARG A 506 -6.90 -48.76 90.14
C ARG A 506 -7.73 -49.19 88.92
N VAL A 507 -7.03 -49.54 87.85
CA VAL A 507 -7.60 -50.03 86.59
C VAL A 507 -8.44 -51.29 86.88
N GLY A 508 -9.72 -51.27 86.47
CA GLY A 508 -10.61 -52.43 86.53
C GLY A 508 -11.71 -52.42 87.61
N GLY A 509 -11.81 -51.36 88.41
CA GLY A 509 -12.95 -51.19 89.32
C GLY A 509 -14.17 -50.60 88.60
N SER A 510 -15.25 -51.37 88.51
CA SER A 510 -16.58 -50.86 88.14
C SER A 510 -17.07 -49.88 89.20
N PHE A 511 -17.61 -48.74 88.78
CA PHE A 511 -18.41 -47.84 89.62
C PHE A 511 -19.76 -48.46 89.95
#